data_AF-A0A6B1FXS2-F1
#
_entry.id   AF-A0A6B1FXS2-F1
#
_cell.length_a   1.000
_cell.length_b   1.000
_cell.length_c   1.000
_cell.angle_alpha   90.00
_cell.angle_beta   90.00
_cell.angle_gamma   90.00
#
_symmetry.space_group_name_H-M   'P 1'
#
loop_
_entity.id
_entity.type
_entity.pdbx_description
1 polymer ?
#
loop_
_entity_poly.entity_id
_entity_poly.type
_entity_poly.pdbx_seq_one_letter_code
_entity_poly.pdbx_strand_id
1 'polypeptide(L)'
;MGIDRLFFVEAIAWTFLIWGALLLYGHVIDIGTVYEVSDEGFVIRSPLRFWAIARKWEWGNMTRLDVVVRRREASQEDVDLQVHYTPEDSTVLFREDLPFIPELAEEIASRAGLTPERRQAMQSFDSIPQDEKGSYTWN
;
A
#
# COMPACT_ATOMS: atom_id res chain seq x y z
N MET A 1 2.62 48.77 -8.79
CA MET A 1 2.64 47.61 -9.71
C MET A 1 3.97 46.84 -9.59
N GLY A 2 4.36 46.39 -8.38
CA GLY A 2 5.67 45.75 -8.19
C GLY A 2 5.79 44.95 -6.89
N ILE A 3 5.24 45.49 -5.81
CA ILE A 3 5.17 44.82 -4.51
C ILE A 3 4.27 43.56 -4.59
N ASP A 4 3.09 43.68 -5.20
CA ASP A 4 2.15 42.54 -5.32
C ASP A 4 2.71 41.39 -6.19
N ARG A 5 3.52 41.71 -7.21
CA ARG A 5 4.19 40.70 -8.03
C ARG A 5 5.29 39.97 -7.26
N LEU A 6 6.05 40.68 -6.43
CA LEU A 6 7.10 40.07 -5.62
C LEU A 6 6.51 39.07 -4.61
N PHE A 7 5.46 39.48 -3.89
CA PHE A 7 4.75 38.61 -2.95
C PHE A 7 4.09 37.41 -3.63
N PHE A 8 3.53 37.61 -4.83
CA PHE A 8 2.95 36.51 -5.61
C PHE A 8 4.01 35.50 -6.07
N VAL A 9 5.16 35.96 -6.56
CA VAL A 9 6.27 35.10 -6.97
C VAL A 9 6.85 34.33 -5.78
N GLU A 10 7.03 35.01 -4.64
CA GLU A 10 7.50 34.38 -3.41
C GLU A 10 6.51 33.32 -2.89
N ALA A 11 5.21 33.62 -2.89
CA ALA A 11 4.18 32.66 -2.49
C ALA A 11 4.16 31.42 -3.40
N ILE A 12 4.34 31.60 -4.71
CA ILE A 12 4.47 30.48 -5.66
C ILE A 12 5.71 29.64 -5.34
N ALA A 13 6.85 30.28 -5.09
CA ALA A 13 8.09 29.57 -4.77
C ALA A 13 7.95 28.74 -3.49
N TRP A 14 7.38 29.31 -2.42
CA TRP A 14 7.10 28.57 -1.18
C TRP A 14 6.11 27.43 -1.40
N THR A 15 5.10 27.62 -2.23
CA THR A 15 4.14 26.56 -2.58
C THR A 15 4.88 25.39 -3.21
N PHE A 16 5.74 25.62 -4.21
CA PHE A 16 6.54 24.56 -4.82
C PHE A 16 7.51 23.89 -3.83
N LEU A 17 8.15 24.65 -2.96
CA LEU A 17 9.05 24.10 -1.94
C LEU A 17 8.30 23.22 -0.94
N ILE A 18 7.16 23.68 -0.43
CA ILE A 18 6.33 22.93 0.51
C ILE A 18 5.81 21.65 -0.15
N TRP A 19 5.26 21.74 -1.37
CA TRP A 19 4.80 20.54 -2.08
C TRP A 19 5.93 19.58 -2.41
N GLY A 20 7.09 20.08 -2.84
CA GLY A 20 8.27 19.25 -3.09
C GLY A 20 8.72 18.53 -1.82
N ALA A 21 8.77 19.23 -0.69
CA ALA A 21 9.11 18.64 0.60
C ALA A 21 8.09 17.58 1.05
N LEU A 22 6.79 17.84 0.87
CA LEU A 22 5.71 16.90 1.20
C LEU A 22 5.75 15.63 0.34
N LEU A 23 6.02 15.76 -0.96
CA LEU A 23 6.18 14.61 -1.86
C LEU A 23 7.38 13.74 -1.48
N LEU A 24 8.52 14.37 -1.18
CA LEU A 24 9.70 13.67 -0.69
C LEU A 24 9.42 12.97 0.64
N TYR A 25 8.76 13.65 1.57
CA TYR A 25 8.38 13.10 2.86
C TYR A 25 7.52 11.82 2.74
N GLY A 26 6.59 11.78 1.78
CA GLY A 26 5.82 10.57 1.47
C GLY A 26 6.73 9.38 1.10
N HIS A 27 7.68 9.58 0.19
CA HIS A 27 8.64 8.53 -0.17
C HIS A 27 9.52 8.08 1.00
N VAL A 28 9.91 8.98 1.91
CA VAL A 28 10.70 8.59 3.10
C VAL A 28 9.86 7.74 4.05
N ILE A 29 8.57 8.06 4.22
CA ILE A 29 7.64 7.24 5.01
C ILE A 29 7.59 5.81 4.46
N ASP A 30 7.46 5.65 3.14
CA ASP A 30 7.33 4.32 2.52
C ASP A 30 8.58 3.47 2.76
N ILE A 31 9.77 4.06 2.58
CA ILE A 31 11.06 3.39 2.82
C ILE A 31 11.26 3.03 4.30
N GLY A 32 10.80 3.88 5.21
CA GLY A 32 10.94 3.68 6.65
C GLY A 32 9.91 2.73 7.27
N THR A 33 8.96 2.23 6.48
CA THR A 33 7.87 1.38 6.98
C THR A 33 8.32 -0.07 7.09
N VAL A 34 8.03 -0.69 8.23
CA VAL A 34 8.35 -2.09 8.53
C VAL A 34 7.05 -2.88 8.68
N TYR A 35 7.01 -4.03 8.02
CA TYR A 35 5.90 -4.97 8.05
C TYR A 35 6.29 -6.18 8.88
N GLU A 36 5.56 -6.39 9.98
CA GLU A 36 5.83 -7.47 10.93
C GLU A 36 4.63 -8.43 10.92
N VAL A 37 4.89 -9.69 10.60
CA VAL A 37 3.91 -10.78 10.70
C VAL A 37 4.03 -11.41 12.08
N SER A 38 2.94 -11.44 12.84
CA SER A 38 2.86 -12.08 14.14
C SER A 38 1.67 -13.05 14.23
N ASP A 39 1.66 -13.91 15.23
CA ASP A 39 0.55 -14.84 15.48
C ASP A 39 -0.76 -14.12 15.80
N GLU A 40 -0.67 -12.93 16.42
CA GLU A 40 -1.86 -12.16 16.80
C GLU A 40 -2.38 -11.24 15.68
N GLY A 41 -1.57 -10.96 14.65
CA GLY A 41 -1.96 -10.05 13.58
C GLY A 41 -0.80 -9.54 12.73
N PHE A 42 -1.15 -8.72 11.75
CA PHE A 42 -0.23 -7.98 10.91
C PHE A 42 0.04 -6.60 11.51
N VAL A 43 1.31 -6.30 11.77
CA VAL A 43 1.70 -5.00 12.35
C VAL A 43 2.45 -4.19 11.31
N ILE A 44 1.91 -3.01 11.01
CA ILE A 44 2.51 -2.01 10.13
C ILE A 44 3.11 -0.94 11.02
N ARG A 45 4.43 -0.78 11.01
CA ARG A 45 5.14 0.24 11.78
C ARG A 45 5.77 1.25 10.84
N SER A 46 5.37 2.51 10.96
CA SER A 46 5.94 3.61 10.19
C SER A 46 6.34 4.74 11.15
N PRO A 47 7.60 4.78 11.62
CA PRO A 47 8.04 5.74 12.64
C PRO A 47 7.90 7.19 12.17
N LEU A 48 7.88 7.42 10.86
CA LEU A 48 7.72 8.74 10.26
C LEU A 48 6.25 9.16 10.10
N ARG A 49 5.29 8.23 10.20
CA ARG A 49 3.85 8.50 10.10
C ARG A 49 3.30 8.94 11.46
N PHE A 50 3.48 10.22 11.80
CA PHE A 50 3.24 10.73 13.17
C PHE A 50 1.80 10.62 13.70
N TRP A 51 0.80 10.47 12.83
CA TRP A 51 -0.60 10.24 13.21
C TRP A 51 -0.97 8.76 13.36
N ALA A 52 -0.13 7.83 12.91
CA ALA A 52 -0.38 6.39 12.96
C ALA A 52 0.94 5.62 12.92
N ILE A 53 1.76 5.80 13.96
CA ILE A 53 3.11 5.24 14.06
C ILE A 53 3.10 3.72 13.94
N ALA A 54 2.07 3.08 14.50
CA ALA A 54 1.86 1.65 14.38
C ALA A 54 0.36 1.37 14.19
N ARG A 55 0.06 0.38 13.34
CA ARG A 55 -1.27 -0.20 13.19
C ARG A 55 -1.14 -1.70 13.34
N LYS A 56 -2.04 -2.32 14.11
CA LYS A 56 -2.17 -3.77 14.21
C LYS A 56 -3.50 -4.16 13.58
N TRP A 57 -3.44 -5.07 12.62
CA TRP A 57 -4.59 -5.63 11.93
C TRP A 57 -4.72 -7.10 12.27
N GLU A 58 -5.86 -7.45 12.85
CA GLU A 58 -6.18 -8.83 13.20
C GLU A 58 -6.52 -9.64 11.94
N TRP A 59 -6.04 -10.88 11.88
CA TRP A 59 -6.19 -11.73 10.71
C TRP A 59 -7.65 -11.96 10.32
N GLY A 60 -8.54 -12.19 11.29
CA GLY A 60 -9.96 -12.47 11.05
C GLY A 60 -10.75 -11.28 10.46
N ASN A 61 -10.18 -10.08 10.51
CA ASN A 61 -10.78 -8.85 10.01
C ASN A 61 -10.16 -8.40 8.66
N MET A 62 -9.23 -9.19 8.11
CA MET A 62 -8.73 -9.02 6.76
C MET A 62 -9.68 -9.71 5.79
N THR A 63 -10.36 -8.93 4.97
CA THR A 63 -11.44 -9.45 4.11
C THR A 63 -11.01 -9.67 2.67
N ARG A 64 -9.92 -9.01 2.26
CA ARG A 64 -9.48 -9.01 0.86
C ARG A 64 -8.02 -8.65 0.74
N LEU A 65 -7.36 -9.26 -0.23
CA LEU A 65 -6.00 -8.94 -0.64
C LEU A 65 -5.99 -8.82 -2.16
N ASP A 66 -5.48 -7.71 -2.69
CA ASP A 66 -5.37 -7.50 -4.13
C ASP A 66 -3.91 -7.38 -4.55
N VAL A 67 -3.53 -8.11 -5.59
CA VAL A 67 -2.26 -7.95 -6.28
C VAL A 67 -2.51 -7.15 -7.55
N VAL A 68 -1.94 -5.94 -7.62
CA VAL A 68 -2.17 -5.00 -8.72
C VAL A 68 -0.95 -4.95 -9.62
N VAL A 69 -1.06 -5.52 -10.81
CA VAL A 69 -0.02 -5.52 -11.83
C VAL A 69 -0.23 -4.31 -12.75
N ARG A 70 0.68 -3.33 -12.65
CA ARG A 70 0.51 -2.00 -13.28
C ARG A 70 0.78 -2.01 -14.79
N ARG A 71 1.64 -2.91 -15.29
CA ARG A 71 2.04 -2.99 -16.70
C ARG A 71 2.18 -4.43 -17.20
N ARG A 72 2.22 -4.60 -18.52
CA ARG A 72 2.64 -5.86 -19.14
C ARG A 72 4.14 -6.05 -18.95
N GLU A 73 4.59 -7.31 -19.02
CA GLU A 73 5.99 -7.67 -18.78
C GLU A 73 6.50 -7.10 -17.43
N ALA A 74 5.63 -7.16 -16.41
CA ALA A 74 5.87 -6.58 -15.10
C ALA A 74 6.96 -7.35 -14.34
N SER A 75 7.90 -6.59 -13.77
CA SER A 75 8.75 -7.08 -12.70
C SER A 75 8.03 -6.93 -11.35
N GLN A 76 8.60 -7.50 -10.28
CA GLN A 76 8.03 -7.36 -8.92
C GLN A 76 7.85 -5.89 -8.49
N GLU A 77 8.72 -4.98 -8.94
CA GLU A 77 8.63 -3.55 -8.62
C GLU A 77 7.41 -2.85 -9.26
N ASP A 78 6.80 -3.48 -10.26
CA ASP A 78 5.62 -2.98 -10.96
C ASP A 78 4.31 -3.52 -10.42
N VAL A 79 4.42 -4.27 -9.33
CA VAL A 79 3.30 -4.92 -8.67
C VAL A 79 3.16 -4.32 -7.29
N ASP A 80 1.93 -3.94 -6.95
CA ASP A 80 1.58 -3.57 -5.58
C ASP A 80 0.75 -4.67 -4.94
N LEU A 81 0.86 -4.76 -3.62
CA LEU A 81 -0.02 -5.52 -2.78
C LEU A 81 -0.96 -4.56 -2.04
N GLN A 82 -2.27 -4.76 -2.12
CA GLN A 82 -3.24 -3.97 -1.37
C GLN A 82 -3.94 -4.88 -0.37
N VAL A 83 -3.75 -4.60 0.92
CA VAL A 83 -4.38 -5.36 2.01
C VAL A 83 -5.59 -4.57 2.50
N HIS A 84 -6.75 -5.21 2.49
CA HIS A 84 -8.01 -4.63 2.95
C HIS A 84 -8.40 -5.16 4.33
N TYR A 85 -8.69 -4.24 5.24
CA TYR A 85 -9.03 -4.52 6.63
C TYR A 85 -10.32 -3.83 7.04
N THR A 86 -11.25 -4.58 7.62
CA THR A 86 -12.50 -4.04 8.17
C THR A 86 -12.59 -4.44 9.64
N PRO A 87 -12.43 -3.50 10.60
CA PRO A 87 -12.58 -3.80 12.01
C PRO A 87 -13.99 -4.32 12.32
N GLU A 88 -14.11 -5.25 13.26
CA GLU A 88 -15.38 -5.90 13.64
C GLU A 88 -16.52 -4.90 13.94
N ASP A 89 -16.22 -3.82 14.65
CA ASP A 89 -17.19 -2.79 15.06
C ASP A 89 -17.35 -1.63 14.07
N SER A 90 -16.87 -1.79 12.83
CA SER A 90 -16.79 -0.68 11.86
C SER A 90 -17.21 -1.11 10.46
N THR A 91 -17.92 -0.23 9.76
CA THR A 91 -18.16 -0.37 8.31
C THR A 91 -17.07 0.30 7.48
N VAL A 92 -16.05 0.87 8.12
CA VAL A 92 -14.96 1.57 7.45
C VAL A 92 -13.93 0.56 6.97
N LEU A 93 -13.79 0.47 5.66
CA LEU A 93 -12.73 -0.28 5.00
C LEU A 93 -11.42 0.51 5.06
N PHE A 94 -10.41 -0.08 5.66
CA PHE A 94 -9.04 0.39 5.56
C PHE A 94 -8.31 -0.35 4.44
N ARG A 95 -7.45 0.37 3.74
CA ARG A 95 -6.53 -0.18 2.76
C ARG A 95 -5.12 0.28 3.08
N GLU A 96 -4.18 -0.65 3.01
CA GLU A 96 -2.75 -0.35 3.03
C GLU A 96 -2.17 -0.88 1.73
N ASP A 97 -1.44 -0.01 1.05
CA ASP A 97 -0.74 -0.34 -0.19
C ASP A 97 0.72 -0.62 0.17
N LEU A 98 1.20 -1.82 -0.16
CA LEU A 98 2.53 -2.32 0.17
C LEU A 98 3.29 -2.68 -1.11
N PRO A 99 4.64 -2.64 -1.08
CA PRO A 99 5.43 -3.27 -2.13
C PRO A 99 5.08 -4.75 -2.23
N PHE A 100 5.02 -5.27 -3.46
CA PHE A 100 4.77 -6.69 -3.65
C PHE A 100 5.99 -7.52 -3.25
N ILE A 101 5.83 -8.28 -2.17
CA ILE A 101 6.77 -9.30 -1.70
C ILE A 101 6.00 -10.62 -1.70
N PRO A 102 6.29 -11.57 -2.60
CA PRO A 102 5.52 -12.81 -2.75
C PRO A 102 5.33 -13.57 -1.43
N GLU A 103 6.40 -13.69 -0.65
CA GLU A 103 6.41 -14.43 0.62
C GLU A 103 5.54 -13.75 1.67
N LEU A 104 5.53 -12.42 1.71
CA LEU A 104 4.66 -11.66 2.60
C LEU A 104 3.19 -11.78 2.18
N ALA A 105 2.91 -11.72 0.88
CA ALA A 105 1.56 -11.86 0.35
C ALA A 105 0.99 -13.25 0.66
N GLU A 106 1.80 -14.30 0.49
CA GLU A 106 1.43 -15.67 0.83
C GLU A 106 1.14 -15.83 2.32
N GLU A 107 2.00 -15.30 3.19
CA GLU A 107 1.82 -15.37 4.64
C GLU A 107 0.55 -14.63 5.10
N ILE A 108 0.27 -13.45 4.53
CA ILE A 108 -0.96 -12.70 4.81
C ILE A 108 -2.19 -13.49 4.37
N ALA A 109 -2.20 -13.98 3.12
CA ALA A 109 -3.34 -14.75 2.60
C ALA A 109 -3.59 -16.03 3.42
N SER A 110 -2.52 -16.74 3.78
CA SER A 110 -2.58 -17.97 4.58
C SER A 110 -3.16 -17.71 5.98
N ARG A 111 -2.64 -16.70 6.71
CA ARG A 111 -3.10 -16.40 8.07
C ARG A 111 -4.50 -15.81 8.12
N ALA A 112 -4.88 -15.01 7.12
CA ALA A 112 -6.23 -14.47 6.98
C ALA A 112 -7.23 -15.48 6.37
N GLY A 113 -6.77 -16.65 5.91
CA GLY A 113 -7.63 -17.67 5.30
C GLY A 113 -8.19 -17.28 3.94
N LEU A 114 -7.53 -16.36 3.23
CA LEU A 114 -7.97 -15.84 1.93
C LEU A 114 -7.59 -16.81 0.81
N THR A 115 -8.48 -16.95 -0.16
CA THR A 115 -8.30 -17.85 -1.30
C THR A 115 -8.30 -17.06 -2.61
N PRO A 116 -7.52 -17.46 -3.62
CA PRO A 116 -7.52 -16.76 -4.89
C PRO A 116 -8.90 -16.83 -5.54
N GLU A 117 -9.35 -15.71 -6.10
CA GLU A 117 -10.59 -15.66 -6.84
C GLU A 117 -10.53 -16.61 -8.05
N ARG A 118 -11.64 -17.29 -8.32
CA ARG A 118 -11.70 -18.27 -9.40
C ARG A 118 -11.57 -17.59 -10.75
N ARG A 119 -10.90 -18.28 -11.70
CA ARG A 119 -10.78 -17.88 -13.12
C ARG A 119 -9.96 -16.61 -13.36
N GLN A 120 -9.15 -16.18 -12.40
CA GLN A 120 -8.14 -15.14 -12.64
C GLN A 120 -6.80 -15.79 -13.06
N ALA A 121 -5.97 -15.06 -13.81
CA ALA A 121 -4.71 -15.59 -14.33
C ALA A 121 -3.69 -15.90 -13.22
N MET A 122 -3.73 -15.14 -12.11
CA MET A 122 -2.84 -15.34 -10.98
C MET A 122 -3.47 -16.27 -9.93
N GLN A 123 -2.89 -17.46 -9.76
CA GLN A 123 -3.32 -18.44 -8.76
C GLN A 123 -2.27 -18.68 -7.67
N SER A 124 -1.05 -18.15 -7.85
CA SER A 124 0.05 -18.16 -6.89
C SER A 124 0.77 -16.81 -6.91
N PHE A 125 1.38 -16.45 -5.77
CA PHE A 125 2.18 -15.23 -5.62
C PHE A 125 3.53 -15.31 -6.35
N ASP A 126 4.04 -16.51 -6.64
CA ASP A 126 5.28 -16.71 -7.40
C ASP A 126 5.12 -16.46 -8.91
N SER A 127 3.88 -16.39 -9.39
CA SER A 127 3.56 -16.33 -10.81
C SER A 127 2.85 -15.02 -11.16
N ILE A 128 3.61 -13.93 -11.27
CA ILE A 128 3.09 -12.64 -11.74
C ILE A 128 2.70 -12.79 -13.23
N PRO A 129 1.43 -12.58 -13.61
CA PRO A 129 1.03 -12.64 -15.01
C PRO A 129 1.71 -11.56 -15.83
N GLN A 130 2.27 -11.94 -16.98
CA GLN A 130 3.08 -11.05 -17.82
C GLN A 130 2.28 -10.42 -18.98
N ASP A 131 1.22 -11.10 -19.44
CA ASP A 131 0.51 -10.75 -20.67
C ASP A 131 -0.54 -9.64 -20.46
N GLU A 132 -1.00 -9.46 -19.23
CA GLU A 132 -2.10 -8.55 -18.91
C GLU A 132 -1.81 -7.72 -17.65
N LYS A 133 -2.21 -6.45 -17.73
CA LYS A 133 -2.35 -5.59 -16.56
C LYS A 133 -3.67 -5.95 -15.89
N GLY A 134 -3.68 -5.99 -14.56
CA GLY A 134 -4.87 -6.46 -13.85
C GLY A 134 -4.75 -6.32 -12.35
N SER A 135 -5.88 -6.51 -11.68
CA SER A 135 -5.96 -6.71 -10.24
C SER A 135 -6.42 -8.14 -10.01
N TYR A 136 -5.64 -8.90 -9.24
CA TYR A 136 -5.91 -10.28 -8.87
C TYR A 136 -6.30 -10.30 -7.42
N THR A 137 -7.44 -10.90 -7.10
CA THR A 137 -8.08 -10.81 -5.80
C THR A 137 -7.95 -12.13 -5.03
N TRP A 138 -7.71 -12.02 -3.73
CA TRP A 138 -7.87 -13.09 -2.74
C TRP A 138 -8.92 -12.66 -1.72
N ASN A 139 -9.89 -13.52 -1.46
CA ASN A 139 -11.02 -13.29 -0.55
C ASN A 139 -11.49 -14.56 0.17
#